data_AF-A0A2H6B9L4-F1
#
_entry.id   AF-A0A2H6B9L4-F1
#
_cell.length_a   1.000
_cell.length_b   1.000
_cell.length_c   1.000
_cell.angle_alpha   90.00
_cell.angle_beta   90.00
_cell.angle_gamma   90.00
#
_symmetry.space_group_name_H-M   'P 1'
#
loop_
_entity.id
_entity.type
_entity.pdbx_description
1 polymer ?
#
loop_
_entity_poly.entity_id
_entity_poly.type
_entity_poly.pdbx_seq_one_letter_code
_entity_poly.pdbx_strand_id
1 'polypeptide(L)'
;MAKTKENGFELFRASPAAKLVRRMIGLDIGAMASWGEMSAAFGRRMDDRGWERVSSAFHVASSGEACAMAAILSSMDYHTLADRLLAERNVTFLDLLRPTTGPFRTAVALAIMLNEVPQAWRAGRETSAPARPATDLGKGAAR
;
A
#
# COMPACT_ATOMS: atom_id res chain seq x y z
N MET A 1 22.56 7.96 14.12
CA MET A 1 22.17 6.72 13.44
C MET A 1 21.23 7.00 12.26
N ALA A 2 21.73 7.57 11.16
CA ALA A 2 20.90 7.93 9.98
C ALA A 2 21.23 7.10 8.70
N LYS A 3 22.32 6.33 8.70
CA LYS A 3 22.83 5.61 7.50
C LYS A 3 22.00 4.42 7.03
N THR A 4 21.16 3.83 7.88
CA THR A 4 20.39 2.63 7.50
C THR A 4 19.16 2.96 6.66
N LYS A 5 18.71 4.23 6.67
CA LYS A 5 17.44 4.67 6.10
C LYS A 5 17.50 4.90 4.60
N GLU A 6 18.57 5.55 4.11
CA GLU A 6 18.81 5.75 2.67
C GLU A 6 19.02 4.40 1.97
N ASN A 7 19.71 3.45 2.59
CA ASN A 7 19.92 2.12 2.01
C ASN A 7 18.61 1.33 1.78
N GLY A 8 17.57 1.60 2.55
CA GLY A 8 16.33 0.82 2.47
C GLY A 8 15.55 1.04 1.17
N PHE A 9 15.33 2.30 0.81
CA PHE A 9 14.63 2.63 -0.44
C PHE A 9 15.47 2.25 -1.66
N GLU A 10 16.80 2.36 -1.56
CA GLU A 10 17.72 1.91 -2.61
C GLU A 10 17.60 0.41 -2.89
N LEU A 11 17.54 -0.42 -1.84
CA LEU A 11 17.29 -1.85 -1.98
C LEU A 11 15.91 -2.14 -2.54
N PHE A 12 14.89 -1.36 -2.15
CA PHE A 12 13.53 -1.50 -2.65
C PHE A 12 13.43 -1.21 -4.16
N ARG A 13 14.00 -0.09 -4.64
CA ARG A 13 14.01 0.25 -6.08
C ARG A 13 14.83 -0.72 -6.93
N ALA A 14 15.84 -1.37 -6.35
CA ALA A 14 16.62 -2.42 -7.01
C ALA A 14 15.89 -3.79 -7.03
N SER A 15 14.81 -3.95 -6.26
CA SER A 15 14.04 -5.19 -6.16
C SER A 15 12.95 -5.30 -7.26
N PRO A 16 12.30 -6.47 -7.42
CA PRO A 16 11.14 -6.61 -8.29
C PRO A 16 9.97 -5.68 -7.94
N ALA A 17 9.97 -5.08 -6.75
CA ALA A 17 8.96 -4.12 -6.35
C ALA A 17 8.88 -2.91 -7.30
N ALA A 18 9.99 -2.47 -7.88
CA ALA A 18 9.98 -1.39 -8.88
C ALA A 18 9.12 -1.73 -10.10
N LYS A 19 9.20 -2.98 -10.57
CA LYS A 19 8.35 -3.46 -11.68
C LYS A 19 6.88 -3.51 -11.26
N LEU A 20 6.60 -3.89 -10.01
CA LEU A 20 5.24 -3.89 -9.47
C LEU A 20 4.66 -2.48 -9.37
N VAL A 21 5.40 -1.50 -8.85
CA VAL A 21 4.95 -0.10 -8.77
C VAL A 21 4.68 0.46 -10.17
N ARG A 22 5.56 0.18 -11.13
CA ARG A 22 5.34 0.56 -12.54
C ARG A 22 4.09 -0.08 -13.12
N ARG A 23 3.83 -1.35 -12.81
CA ARG A 23 2.62 -2.06 -13.28
C ARG A 23 1.35 -1.52 -12.61
N MET A 24 1.40 -1.22 -11.32
CA MET A 24 0.27 -0.74 -10.52
C MET A 24 -0.25 0.61 -10.98
N ILE A 25 0.65 1.59 -11.14
CA ILE A 25 0.24 2.98 -11.34
C ILE A 25 1.00 3.69 -12.47
N GLY A 26 1.79 2.96 -13.26
CA GLY A 26 2.61 3.55 -14.32
C GLY A 26 3.75 4.41 -13.77
N LEU A 27 4.17 4.20 -12.53
CA LEU A 27 5.21 4.99 -11.89
C LEU A 27 6.57 4.31 -11.99
N ASP A 28 7.54 5.01 -12.56
CA ASP A 28 8.94 4.62 -12.50
C ASP A 28 9.59 5.19 -11.23
N ILE A 29 10.01 4.30 -10.33
CA ILE A 29 10.63 4.67 -9.06
C ILE A 29 12.16 4.69 -9.13
N GLY A 30 12.77 4.38 -10.28
CA GLY A 30 14.23 4.30 -10.42
C GLY A 30 14.93 5.62 -10.13
N ALA A 31 14.30 6.74 -10.53
CA ALA A 31 14.84 8.09 -10.34
C ALA A 31 14.48 8.72 -8.98
N MET A 32 13.66 8.05 -8.15
CA MET A 32 13.22 8.61 -6.87
C MET A 32 14.30 8.46 -5.81
N ALA A 33 14.36 9.43 -4.90
CA ALA A 33 15.31 9.45 -3.80
C ALA A 33 14.77 8.82 -2.51
N SER A 34 13.44 8.74 -2.35
CA SER A 34 12.85 8.30 -1.08
C SER A 34 11.43 7.73 -1.20
N TRP A 35 10.99 7.06 -0.13
CA TRP A 35 9.60 6.65 0.09
C TRP A 35 8.62 7.83 0.06
N GLY A 36 9.01 8.99 0.61
CA GLY A 36 8.17 10.19 0.62
C GLY A 36 7.90 10.72 -0.80
N GLU A 37 8.91 10.72 -1.65
CA GLU A 37 8.77 11.10 -3.07
C GLU A 37 7.85 10.13 -3.82
N MET A 38 8.04 8.82 -3.59
CA MET A 38 7.19 7.77 -4.15
C MET A 38 5.73 7.93 -3.69
N SER A 39 5.48 8.11 -2.39
CA SER A 39 4.12 8.27 -1.84
C SER A 39 3.43 9.53 -2.40
N ALA A 40 4.15 10.66 -2.47
CA ALA A 40 3.62 11.88 -3.07
C ALA A 40 3.29 11.70 -4.57
N ALA A 41 4.15 10.99 -5.32
CA ALA A 41 3.92 10.70 -6.73
C ALA A 41 2.80 9.67 -6.96
N PHE A 42 2.60 8.76 -6.02
CA PHE A 42 1.49 7.83 -5.99
C PHE A 42 0.18 8.57 -5.75
N GLY A 43 0.11 9.45 -4.73
CA GLY A 43 -1.09 10.23 -4.42
C GLY A 43 -1.56 11.12 -5.57
N ARG A 44 -0.62 11.73 -6.33
CA ARG A 44 -0.96 12.50 -7.55
C ARG A 44 -1.60 11.67 -8.66
N ARG A 45 -1.47 10.34 -8.62
CA ARG A 45 -2.01 9.41 -9.62
C ARG A 45 -3.21 8.61 -9.11
N MET A 46 -3.62 8.78 -7.86
CA MET A 46 -4.75 8.07 -7.26
C MET A 46 -6.05 8.84 -7.42
N ASP A 47 -6.46 9.03 -8.68
CA ASP A 47 -7.83 9.35 -9.07
C ASP A 47 -8.62 8.05 -9.38
N ASP A 48 -9.85 8.17 -9.88
CA ASP A 48 -10.69 7.01 -10.24
C ASP A 48 -10.00 6.08 -11.25
N ARG A 49 -9.26 6.64 -12.22
CA ARG A 49 -8.52 5.84 -13.23
C ARG A 49 -7.28 5.18 -12.62
N GLY A 50 -6.62 5.86 -11.70
CA GLY A 50 -5.54 5.31 -10.89
C GLY A 50 -6.00 4.10 -10.10
N TRP A 51 -7.16 4.22 -9.44
CA TRP A 51 -7.78 3.13 -8.72
C TRP A 51 -8.11 1.94 -9.61
N GLU A 52 -8.80 2.15 -10.75
CA GLU A 52 -9.12 1.09 -11.70
C GLU A 52 -7.87 0.33 -12.16
N ARG A 53 -6.77 1.06 -12.41
CA ARG A 53 -5.49 0.45 -12.81
C ARG A 53 -4.90 -0.39 -11.69
N VAL A 54 -4.88 0.12 -10.45
CA VAL A 54 -4.37 -0.62 -9.29
C VAL A 54 -5.20 -1.89 -9.05
N SER A 55 -6.53 -1.76 -9.05
CA SER A 55 -7.44 -2.88 -8.83
C SER A 55 -7.30 -3.94 -9.93
N SER A 56 -7.29 -3.53 -11.21
CA SER A 56 -7.06 -4.43 -12.34
C SER A 56 -5.72 -5.16 -12.22
N ALA A 57 -4.64 -4.42 -11.96
CA ALA A 57 -3.30 -5.00 -11.78
C ALA A 57 -3.23 -5.97 -10.59
N PHE A 58 -3.94 -5.68 -9.50
CA PHE A 58 -4.02 -6.55 -8.33
C PHE A 58 -4.77 -7.85 -8.63
N HIS A 59 -5.88 -7.76 -9.35
CA HIS A 59 -6.73 -8.92 -9.68
C HIS A 59 -6.11 -9.89 -10.69
N VAL A 60 -5.16 -9.44 -11.52
CA VAL A 60 -4.38 -10.34 -12.40
C VAL A 60 -3.03 -10.77 -11.82
N ALA A 61 -2.61 -10.18 -10.69
CA ALA A 61 -1.33 -10.50 -10.07
C ALA A 61 -1.32 -11.91 -9.45
N SER A 62 -0.18 -12.59 -9.53
CA SER A 62 0.05 -13.82 -8.76
C SER A 62 -0.04 -13.55 -7.25
N SER A 63 -0.20 -14.58 -6.42
CA SER A 63 -0.34 -14.39 -4.96
C SER A 63 0.85 -13.65 -4.33
N GLY A 64 2.08 -13.93 -4.78
CA GLY A 64 3.28 -13.25 -4.29
C GLY A 64 3.37 -11.79 -4.71
N GLU A 65 2.97 -11.50 -5.95
CA GLU A 65 2.89 -10.13 -6.43
C GLU A 65 1.78 -9.34 -5.72
N ALA A 66 0.59 -9.94 -5.55
CA ALA A 66 -0.51 -9.31 -4.82
C ALA A 66 -0.13 -9.05 -3.36
N CYS A 67 0.60 -9.97 -2.72
CA CYS A 67 1.16 -9.75 -1.37
C CYS A 67 2.09 -8.53 -1.35
N ALA A 68 3.03 -8.45 -2.30
CA ALA A 68 3.95 -7.32 -2.42
C ALA A 68 3.22 -6.01 -2.72
N MET A 69 2.23 -6.01 -3.60
CA MET A 69 1.40 -4.85 -3.92
C MET A 69 0.64 -4.35 -2.69
N ALA A 70 0.00 -5.24 -1.93
CA ALA A 70 -0.69 -4.88 -0.69
C ALA A 70 0.28 -4.29 0.35
N ALA A 71 1.46 -4.89 0.51
CA ALA A 71 2.50 -4.38 1.41
C ALA A 71 2.98 -2.97 1.01
N ILE A 72 3.16 -2.72 -0.29
CA ILE A 72 3.55 -1.41 -0.83
C ILE A 72 2.46 -0.35 -0.61
N LEU A 73 1.19 -0.70 -0.85
CA LEU A 73 0.08 0.22 -0.59
C LEU A 73 0.01 0.59 0.89
N SER A 74 0.10 -0.42 1.78
CA SER A 74 0.14 -0.19 3.21
C SER A 74 1.36 0.63 3.65
N SER A 75 2.51 0.46 2.98
CA SER A 75 3.71 1.25 3.29
C SER A 75 3.62 2.72 2.85
N MET A 76 2.67 3.07 2.00
CA MET A 76 2.41 4.43 1.53
C MET A 76 1.19 5.07 2.23
N ASP A 77 0.73 4.51 3.35
CA ASP A 77 -0.47 4.90 4.10
C ASP A 77 -1.82 4.62 3.39
N TYR A 78 -1.83 3.83 2.31
CA TYR A 78 -3.04 3.40 1.61
C TYR A 78 -3.58 2.05 2.12
N HIS A 79 -3.47 1.80 3.42
CA HIS A 79 -3.90 0.55 4.06
C HIS A 79 -5.38 0.22 3.79
N THR A 80 -6.27 1.23 3.83
CA THR A 80 -7.69 1.05 3.50
C THR A 80 -7.91 0.55 2.06
N LEU A 81 -7.09 1.00 1.11
CA LEU A 81 -7.15 0.50 -0.27
C LEU A 81 -6.62 -0.93 -0.37
N ALA A 82 -5.53 -1.24 0.35
CA ALA A 82 -5.00 -2.60 0.42
C ALA A 82 -6.03 -3.58 0.99
N ASP A 83 -6.69 -3.22 2.09
CA ASP A 83 -7.74 -4.02 2.73
C ASP A 83 -8.94 -4.23 1.80
N ARG A 84 -9.35 -3.18 1.07
CA ARG A 84 -10.41 -3.29 0.07
C ARG A 84 -10.06 -4.31 -1.03
N LEU A 85 -8.84 -4.24 -1.58
CA LEU A 85 -8.39 -5.17 -2.63
C LEU A 85 -8.33 -6.62 -2.14
N LEU A 86 -7.88 -6.82 -0.90
CA LEU A 86 -7.86 -8.13 -0.24
C LEU A 86 -9.29 -8.68 -0.05
N ALA A 87 -10.21 -7.84 0.40
CA ALA A 87 -11.62 -8.19 0.55
C ALA A 87 -12.29 -8.53 -0.79
N GLU A 88 -12.03 -7.75 -1.86
CA GLU A 88 -12.52 -8.03 -3.21
C GLU A 88 -12.04 -9.38 -3.75
N ARG A 89 -10.83 -9.82 -3.36
CA ARG A 89 -10.29 -11.14 -3.69
C ARG A 89 -10.72 -12.26 -2.73
N ASN A 90 -11.44 -11.94 -1.66
CA ASN A 90 -11.80 -12.87 -0.58
C ASN A 90 -10.58 -13.60 0.01
N VAL A 91 -9.48 -12.86 0.27
CA VAL A 91 -8.25 -13.37 0.89
C VAL A 91 -7.75 -12.41 1.95
N THR A 92 -7.00 -12.91 2.93
CA THR A 92 -6.28 -12.05 3.88
C THR A 92 -4.84 -11.80 3.42
N PHE A 93 -4.18 -10.81 4.02
CA PHE A 93 -2.75 -10.59 3.76
C PHE A 93 -1.90 -11.82 4.11
N LEU A 94 -2.23 -12.53 5.20
CA LEU A 94 -1.50 -13.72 5.63
C LEU A 94 -1.68 -14.91 4.67
N ASP A 95 -2.86 -15.04 4.06
CA ASP A 95 -3.11 -16.06 3.03
C ASP A 95 -2.21 -15.87 1.81
N LEU A 96 -1.94 -14.61 1.45
CA LEU A 96 -0.99 -14.26 0.38
C LEU A 96 0.47 -14.39 0.82
N LEU A 97 0.79 -14.03 2.07
CA LEU A 97 2.16 -14.04 2.58
C LEU A 97 2.70 -15.47 2.71
N ARG A 98 1.91 -16.41 3.22
CA ARG A 98 2.34 -17.79 3.51
C ARG A 98 2.98 -18.51 2.31
N PRO A 99 2.41 -18.47 1.09
CA PRO A 99 3.04 -19.07 -0.09
C PRO A 99 4.07 -18.15 -0.79
N THR A 100 4.25 -16.91 -0.34
CA THR A 100 5.16 -15.96 -0.99
C THR A 100 6.61 -16.33 -0.72
N THR A 101 7.35 -16.64 -1.78
CA THR A 101 8.76 -17.04 -1.72
C THR A 101 9.64 -16.18 -2.64
N GLY A 102 10.95 -16.36 -2.52
CA GLY A 102 11.92 -15.75 -3.44
C GLY A 102 11.88 -14.22 -3.44
N PRO A 103 12.05 -13.58 -4.62
CA PRO A 103 12.19 -12.14 -4.72
C PRO A 103 10.99 -11.30 -4.22
N PHE A 104 9.77 -11.85 -4.28
CA PHE A 104 8.58 -11.15 -3.77
C PHE A 104 8.50 -11.16 -2.25
N ARG A 105 9.02 -12.21 -1.59
CA ARG A 105 9.18 -12.21 -0.13
C ARG A 105 10.09 -11.08 0.32
N THR A 106 11.18 -10.84 -0.41
CA THR A 106 12.08 -9.71 -0.16
C THR A 106 11.39 -8.37 -0.39
N ALA A 107 10.63 -8.23 -1.48
CA ALA A 107 9.87 -7.01 -1.75
C ALA A 107 8.87 -6.68 -0.63
N VAL A 108 8.13 -7.68 -0.13
CA VAL A 108 7.23 -7.54 1.02
C VAL A 108 8.01 -7.13 2.28
N ALA A 109 9.11 -7.82 2.58
CA ALA A 109 9.93 -7.50 3.75
C ALA A 109 10.48 -6.06 3.69
N LEU A 110 10.96 -5.62 2.53
CA LEU A 110 11.44 -4.26 2.33
C LEU A 110 10.31 -3.23 2.48
N ALA A 111 9.13 -3.49 1.90
CA ALA A 111 7.97 -2.60 2.04
C ALA A 111 7.48 -2.48 3.51
N ILE A 112 7.47 -3.58 4.27
CA ILE A 112 7.01 -3.58 5.67
C ILE A 112 8.09 -3.02 6.62
N MET A 113 9.34 -3.49 6.51
CA MET A 113 10.39 -3.16 7.48
C MET A 113 10.98 -1.76 7.30
N LEU A 114 10.94 -1.23 6.07
CA LEU A 114 11.58 0.04 5.73
C LEU A 114 10.56 1.16 5.54
N ASN A 115 9.29 0.88 5.78
CA ASN A 115 8.31 1.93 5.97
C ASN A 115 8.74 2.72 7.21
N GLU A 116 9.11 3.99 7.01
CA GLU A 116 9.15 4.90 8.14
C GLU A 116 7.72 5.01 8.65
N VAL A 117 7.42 4.34 9.77
CA VAL A 117 6.21 4.61 10.56
C VAL A 117 5.99 6.13 10.54
N PRO A 118 4.92 6.63 9.90
CA PRO A 118 4.71 8.05 9.74
C PRO A 118 4.82 8.72 11.09
N GLN A 119 5.36 9.94 11.16
CA GLN A 119 5.48 10.66 12.43
C GLN A 119 4.11 10.76 13.16
N ALA A 120 3.00 10.73 12.40
CA ALA A 120 1.63 10.62 12.89
C ALA A 120 1.37 9.39 13.78
N TRP A 121 2.00 8.24 13.51
CA TRP A 121 1.92 7.04 14.34
C TRP A 121 2.83 7.10 15.57
N ARG A 122 3.91 7.91 15.52
CA ARG A 122 4.75 8.20 16.69
C ARG A 122 4.10 9.22 17.63
N ALA A 123 3.23 10.09 17.09
CA ALA A 123 2.57 11.17 17.80
C ALA A 123 1.10 10.88 18.16
N GLY A 124 0.47 9.82 17.63
CA GLY A 124 -0.99 9.76 17.51
C GLY A 124 -1.68 8.46 17.92
N ARG A 125 -1.30 7.85 19.06
CA ARG A 125 -2.31 7.13 19.89
C ARG A 125 -3.32 8.09 20.53
N GLU A 126 -3.22 9.37 20.21
CA GLU A 126 -4.17 10.41 20.52
C GLU A 126 -4.57 11.08 19.20
N THR A 127 -5.88 11.12 18.93
CA THR A 127 -6.57 11.83 17.84
C THR A 127 -6.70 11.13 16.48
N SER A 128 -7.92 10.60 16.30
CA SER A 128 -8.78 10.73 15.12
C SER A 128 -9.13 9.42 14.43
N ALA A 129 -10.21 8.80 14.91
CA ALA A 129 -11.02 7.91 14.10
C ALA A 129 -11.50 8.67 12.84
N PRO A 130 -11.50 8.06 11.63
CA PRO A 130 -12.19 8.65 10.51
C PRO A 130 -13.68 8.74 10.85
N ALA A 131 -14.22 9.96 10.80
CA ALA A 131 -15.65 10.21 10.96
C ALA A 131 -16.41 9.33 9.95
N ARG A 132 -17.30 8.47 10.45
CA ARG A 132 -18.27 7.78 9.61
C ARG A 132 -19.03 8.86 8.83
N PRO A 133 -19.20 8.74 7.50
CA PRO A 133 -20.21 9.53 6.83
C PRO A 133 -21.55 9.20 7.50
N ALA A 134 -22.28 10.23 7.93
CA ALA A 134 -23.59 10.05 8.52
C ALA A 134 -24.50 9.36 7.48
N THR A 135 -24.72 8.07 7.65
CA THR A 135 -25.81 7.38 7.00
C THR A 135 -27.08 7.91 7.64
N ASP A 136 -27.75 8.82 6.93
CA ASP A 136 -29.12 9.20 7.20
C ASP A 136 -30.02 8.00 6.82
N LEU A 137 -30.00 7.00 7.70
CA LEU A 137 -30.95 5.90 7.70
C LEU A 137 -32.15 6.37 8.51
N GLY A 138 -33.20 6.74 7.77
CA GLY A 138 -34.44 7.25 8.32
C GLY A 138 -34.97 6.45 9.50
N LYS A 139 -35.37 7.17 10.54
CA LYS A 139 -36.41 6.70 11.45
C LYS A 139 -37.76 7.14 10.88
N GLY A 140 -38.44 6.20 10.25
CA GLY A 140 -39.89 6.19 10.30
C GLY A 140 -40.37 5.90 11.74
N ALA A 141 -41.61 6.32 11.99
CA ALA A 141 -42.50 5.93 13.08
C ALA A 141 -42.20 6.50 14.48
N ALA A 142 -43.03 7.47 14.91
CA ALA A 142 -44.13 7.19 15.85
C ALA A 142 -44.95 8.45 16.18
N ARG A 143 -46.26 8.33 15.92
CA ARG A 143 -47.42 9.06 16.46
C ARG A 143 -47.70 10.47 15.97
#